data_AF-A0A6C0DEX9-F1
#
_entry.id   AF-A0A6C0DEX9-F1
#
_cell.length_a   1.000
_cell.length_b   1.000
_cell.length_c   1.000
_cell.angle_alpha   90.00
_cell.angle_beta   90.00
_cell.angle_gamma   90.00
#
_symmetry.space_group_name_H-M   'P 1'
#
loop_
_entity.id
_entity.type
_entity.pdbx_description
1 polymer ?
#
loop_
_entity_poly.entity_id
_entity_poly.type
_entity_poly.pdbx_seq_one_letter_code
_entity_poly.pdbx_strand_id
1 'polypeptide(L)' 'MNTVKDHATNVLSYHSTSPEFVLSLLRNGILPNIVLKDEHNEEWTFVYRHRCRFYLMAKTKDMKRFEEVYTATFY' A
#
# COMPACT_ATOMS: atom_id res chain seq x y z
N MET A 1 -5.47 16.65 -4.90
CA MET A 1 -4.20 15.91 -5.04
C MET A 1 -4.01 15.10 -3.76
N ASN A 2 -4.11 13.78 -3.84
CA ASN A 2 -3.93 12.91 -2.67
C ASN A 2 -2.43 12.59 -2.53
N THR A 3 -1.71 13.50 -1.87
CA THR A 3 -0.24 13.42 -1.70
C THR A 3 0.21 12.04 -1.25
N VAL A 4 -0.46 11.43 -0.27
CA VAL A 4 -0.08 10.10 0.26
C VAL A 4 -0.19 9.00 -0.80
N LYS A 5 -1.20 9.04 -1.66
CA LYS A 5 -1.39 8.05 -2.73
C LYS A 5 -0.26 8.14 -3.75
N ASP A 6 0.12 9.37 -4.11
CA ASP A 6 1.21 9.61 -5.05
C ASP A 6 2.55 9.14 -4.46
N HIS A 7 2.84 9.49 -3.20
CA HIS A 7 4.05 9.03 -2.50
C HIS A 7 4.10 7.50 -2.37
N ALA A 8 3.02 6.86 -1.89
CA ALA A 8 2.96 5.41 -1.76
C ALA A 8 3.14 4.71 -3.12
N THR A 9 2.58 5.27 -4.20
CA THR A 9 2.74 4.75 -5.56
C THR A 9 4.18 4.91 -6.07
N ASN A 10 4.84 6.01 -5.71
CA ASN A 10 6.26 6.21 -6.00
C ASN A 10 7.13 5.19 -5.27
N VAL A 11 6.83 4.86 -4.01
CA VAL A 11 7.53 3.79 -3.27
C VAL A 11 7.37 2.46 -3.98
N LEU A 12 6.15 2.12 -4.40
CA LEU A 12 5.91 0.87 -5.15
C LEU A 12 6.68 0.85 -6.47
N SER A 13 6.70 1.98 -7.19
CA SER A 13 7.45 2.14 -8.44
C SER A 13 8.97 2.01 -8.23
N TYR A 14 9.50 2.58 -7.15
CA TYR A 14 10.91 2.46 -6.76
C TYR A 14 11.32 1.00 -6.52
N HIS A 15 10.42 0.19 -5.96
CA HIS A 15 10.63 -1.26 -5.78
C HIS A 15 10.22 -2.10 -6.99
N SER A 16 9.94 -1.49 -8.15
CA SER A 16 9.47 -2.19 -9.36
C SER A 16 8.26 -3.10 -9.10
N THR A 17 7.37 -2.70 -8.19
CA THR A 17 6.18 -3.46 -7.81
C THR A 17 4.91 -2.67 -8.11
N SER A 18 3.81 -3.39 -8.36
CA SER A 18 2.52 -2.76 -8.66
C SER A 18 1.59 -2.81 -7.44
N PRO A 19 0.71 -1.81 -7.25
CA PRO A 19 -0.30 -1.84 -6.21
C PRO A 19 -1.18 -3.10 -6.25
N GLU A 20 -1.52 -3.58 -7.44
CA GLU A 20 -2.31 -4.81 -7.66
C GLU A 20 -1.57 -6.05 -7.17
N PHE A 21 -0.27 -6.15 -7.47
CA PHE A 21 0.55 -7.27 -7.03
C PHE A 21 0.65 -7.30 -5.51
N VAL A 22 1.01 -6.17 -4.89
CA VAL A 22 1.08 -6.03 -3.42
C VAL A 22 -0.25 -6.34 -2.77
N LEU A 23 -1.35 -5.82 -3.33
CA LEU A 23 -2.71 -6.12 -2.85
C LEU A 23 -3.02 -7.61 -2.94
N SER A 24 -2.61 -8.30 -4.01
CA SER A 24 -2.83 -9.74 -4.16
C SER A 24 -2.05 -10.56 -3.12
N LEU A 25 -0.79 -10.20 -2.83
CA LEU A 25 0.04 -10.87 -1.83
C LEU A 25 -0.58 -10.78 -0.43
N LEU A 26 -1.01 -9.57 -0.06
CA LEU A 26 -1.64 -9.29 1.23
C LEU A 26 -3.02 -9.94 1.35
N ARG A 27 -3.82 -9.92 0.27
CA ARG A 27 -5.13 -10.58 0.22
C ARG A 27 -5.02 -12.09 0.37
N ASN A 28 -4.03 -12.72 -0.27
CA ASN A 28 -3.81 -14.16 -0.21
C ASN A 28 -3.26 -14.61 1.16
N GLY A 29 -3.01 -13.68 2.09
CA GLY A 29 -2.58 -13.99 3.45
C GLY A 29 -1.15 -14.50 3.54
N ILE A 30 -0.34 -14.31 2.49
CA ILE A 30 1.09 -14.68 2.50
C ILE A 30 1.82 -13.86 3.57
N LEU A 31 1.46 -12.58 3.69
CA LEU A 31 1.98 -11.66 4.69
C LEU A 31 0.84 -10.79 5.28
N PRO A 32 0.87 -10.48 6.58
CA PRO A 32 -0.12 -9.61 7.21
C PRO A 32 0.06 -8.12 6.84
N ASN A 33 1.27 -7.73 6.48
CA ASN A 33 1.65 -6.41 6.00
C ASN A 33 2.94 -6.51 5.17
N ILE A 34 3.22 -5.50 4.36
CA ILE A 34 4.47 -5.36 3.59
C ILE A 34 5.10 -4.03 3.98
N VAL A 35 6.38 -4.04 4.36
CA VAL A 35 7.13 -2.82 4.68
C VAL A 35 8.14 -2.58 3.57
N LEU A 36 8.07 -1.41 2.95
CA LEU A 36 9.02 -0.96 1.92
C LEU A 36 9.62 0.37 2.35
N LYS A 37 10.81 0.68 1.83
CA LYS A 37 11.46 1.96 2.07
C LYS A 37 11.41 2.83 0.83
N ASP A 38 11.16 4.12 1.00
CA ASP A 38 11.25 5.07 -0.09
C ASP A 38 12.71 5.44 -0.41
N GLU A 39 12.90 6.38 -1.34
CA GLU A 39 14.22 6.91 -1.72
C GLU A 39 14.93 7.68 -0.58
N HIS A 40 14.19 8.17 0.41
CA HIS A 40 14.70 8.86 1.60
C HIS A 40 14.91 7.90 2.79
N ASN A 41 14.81 6.58 2.57
CA ASN A 41 14.92 5.55 3.61
C ASN A 41 13.79 5.63 4.68
N GLU A 42 12.66 6.27 4.35
CA GLU A 42 11.44 6.29 5.14
C GLU A 42 10.66 4.98 4.96
N GLU A 43 10.18 4.41 6.07
CA GLU A 43 9.44 3.16 6.05
C GLU A 43 7.95 3.38 5.79
N TRP A 44 7.46 2.74 4.73
CA TRP A 44 6.07 2.68 4.32
C TRP A 44 5.51 1.29 4.59
N THR A 45 4.49 1.23 5.44
CA THR A 45 3.77 -0.01 5.75
C THR A 45 2.51 -0.09 4.91
N PHE A 46 2.42 -1.13 4.09
CA PHE A 46 1.28 -1.47 3.24
C PHE A 46 0.45 -2.57 3.89
N VAL A 47 -0.87 -2.37 3.92
CA VAL A 47 -1.84 -3.31 4.48
C VAL A 47 -3.04 -3.46 3.56
N TYR A 48 -3.65 -4.63 3.65
CA TYR A 48 -4.90 -4.93 2.99
C TYR A 48 -6.09 -4.67 3.92
N ARG A 49 -7.16 -4.07 3.39
CA ARG A 49 -8.48 -4.08 4.03
C ARG A 49 -9.59 -4.48 3.07
N HIS A 50 -10.48 -5.32 3.59
CA HIS A 50 -11.72 -5.72 2.93
C HIS A 50 -12.91 -4.98 3.53
N ARG A 51 -13.77 -4.42 2.67
CA ARG A 51 -15.12 -3.98 3.04
C ARG A 51 -16.11 -4.46 1.97
N CYS A 52 -16.51 -3.57 1.07
CA CYS A 52 -17.24 -3.90 -0.16
C CYS A 52 -16.32 -3.99 -1.39
N ARG A 53 -15.07 -3.56 -1.24
CA ARG A 53 -14.00 -3.57 -2.23
C ARG A 53 -12.70 -3.96 -1.53
N PHE A 54 -11.67 -4.20 -2.32
CA PHE A 54 -10.33 -4.52 -1.85
C PHE A 54 -9.50 -3.24 -1.85
N TYR A 55 -9.01 -2.86 -0.67
CA TYR A 55 -8.24 -1.63 -0.49
C TYR A 55 -6.80 -1.98 -0.13
N LEU A 56 -5.86 -1.42 -0.90
CA LEU A 56 -4.48 -1.27 -0.48
C LEU A 56 -4.38 0.05 0.27
N MET A 57 -3.97 -0.03 1.52
CA MET A 57 -3.73 1.15 2.34
C MET A 57 -2.26 1.21 2.72
N ALA A 58 -1.75 2.43 2.91
CA ALA A 58 -0.39 2.63 3.38
C ALA A 58 -0.31 3.69 4.48
N LYS A 59 0.75 3.61 5.27
CA LYS A 59 1.15 4.67 6.20
C LYS A 59 2.66 4.67 6.40
N THR A 60 3.17 5.83 6.80
CA THR A 60 4.50 5.94 7.41
C THR A 60 4.40 5.91 8.93
N LYS A 61 5.53 5.91 9.63
CA LYS A 61 5.59 5.95 11.10
C LYS A 61 4.94 7.21 11.70
N ASP A 62 5.02 8.34 10.99
CA ASP A 62 4.55 9.64 11.46
C ASP A 62 3.04 9.84 11.23
N MET A 63 2.42 8.97 10.43
CA MET A 63 0.99 9.02 10.14
C MET A 63 0.15 8.34 11.23
N LYS A 64 -0.90 9.04 11.69
CA LYS A 64 -1.85 8.50 12.69
C LYS A 64 -2.73 7.36 12.17
N ARG A 65 -3.01 7.35 10.86
CA ARG A 65 -3.93 6.39 10.24
C ARG A 65 -3.40 5.94 8.88
N PHE A 66 -3.86 4.77 8.46
CA PHE A 66 -3.65 4.29 7.11
C PHE A 66 -4.55 5.06 6.14
N GLU A 67 -3.97 5.43 5.00
CA GLU A 67 -4.66 6.13 3.92
C GLU A 67 -4.77 5.21 2.69
N GLU A 68 -5.80 5.43 1.88
CA GLU A 68 -6.04 4.64 0.67
C GLU A 68 -5.01 4.95 -0.41
N VAL A 69 -4.37 3.91 -0.93
CA VAL A 69 -3.42 3.99 -2.06
C VAL A 69 -4.07 3.48 -3.34
N TYR A 70 -4.71 2.31 -3.25
CA TYR A 70 -5.31 1.66 -4.40
C TYR A 70 -6.57 0.89 -4.02
N THR A 71 -7.53 0.84 -4.95
CA THR A 71 -8.81 0.17 -4.75
C THR A 71 -9.12 -0.71 -5.95
N ALA A 72 -9.47 -1.97 -5.68
CA ALA A 72 -9.89 -2.93 -6.70
C ALA A 72 -11.26 -3.54 -6.37
N THR A 73 -12.05 -3.76 -7.41
CA THR A 73 -13.23 -4.63 -7.41
C THR A 73 -12.85 -5.91 -8.14
N PHE A 74 -12.42 -6.94 -7.42
CA PHE A 74 -12.28 -8.26 -8.02
C PHE A 74 -13.68 -8.88 -8.11
N TYR A 75 -14.13 -9.13 -9.35
CA TYR A 75 -15.35 -9.87 -9.66
C TYR A 75 -15.06 -11.38 -9.63
#